data_AF-A0A4Z0QA31-F1
#
_entry.id   AF-A0A4Z0QA31-F1
#
_cell.length_a   1.000
_cell.length_b   1.000
_cell.length_c   1.000
_cell.angle_alpha   90.00
_cell.angle_beta   90.00
_cell.angle_gamma   90.00
#
_symmetry.space_group_name_H-M   'P 1'
#
loop_
_entity.id
_entity.type
_entity.pdbx_description
1 polymer ?
#
loop_
_entity_poly.entity_id
_entity_poly.type
_entity_poly.pdbx_seq_one_letter_code
_entity_poly.pdbx_strand_id
1 'polypeptide(L)'
;MSKILNENQWKLETAAASAVASITIHFPWPDVDQLKHLVPEKRKAAIDDLMRGHLDQVVGSGLLQSHTIEYVGHRRPRSLKAEVVIENLPVLCQLPDVDRISILNVAGLRKKRQRSSKRLEFYCVKMTVAIQIEGDDHGMQSYEERYVLIKAASFEDAYERLEATRADYGKPYLNSDGYFVRWQIESLDDCYQTIIESTAEFSQPEGVEVFSVLKKRKLTPERAWDGK
;
A
#
# COMPACT_ATOMS: atom_id res chain seq x y z
N MET A 1 -9.72 0.05 -19.49
CA MET A 1 -8.94 0.99 -18.65
C MET A 1 -7.50 0.52 -18.66
N SER A 2 -6.50 1.42 -18.72
CA SER A 2 -5.09 1.01 -18.68
C SER A 2 -4.80 0.35 -17.33
N LYS A 3 -4.21 -0.85 -17.33
CA LYS A 3 -3.76 -1.54 -16.12
C LYS A 3 -2.42 -1.00 -15.60
N ILE A 4 -1.81 -0.02 -16.30
CA ILE A 4 -0.52 0.56 -15.96
C ILE A 4 -0.74 1.78 -15.05
N LEU A 5 -0.41 1.64 -13.76
CA LEU A 5 -0.75 2.64 -12.74
C LEU A 5 -0.06 4.00 -12.94
N ASN A 6 1.16 3.99 -13.46
CA ASN A 6 2.01 5.16 -13.54
C ASN A 6 2.52 5.44 -14.95
N GLU A 7 1.75 5.04 -15.96
CA GLU A 7 2.07 5.21 -17.38
C GLU A 7 2.44 6.66 -17.71
N ASN A 8 1.65 7.62 -17.20
CA ASN A 8 1.84 9.05 -17.44
C ASN A 8 3.15 9.61 -16.86
N GLN A 9 3.78 8.92 -15.90
CA GLN A 9 5.07 9.29 -15.31
C GLN A 9 6.24 8.97 -16.24
N TRP A 10 6.01 8.17 -17.28
CA TRP A 10 6.99 7.77 -18.29
C TRP A 10 6.61 8.37 -19.65
N LYS A 11 7.60 8.56 -20.53
CA LYS A 11 7.37 8.94 -21.94
C LYS A 11 7.51 7.69 -22.80
N LEU A 12 6.62 6.72 -22.62
CA LEU A 12 6.73 5.42 -23.29
C LEU A 12 6.67 5.56 -24.81
N GLU A 13 5.97 6.57 -25.30
CA GLU A 13 5.91 6.96 -26.71
C GLU A 13 7.27 7.33 -27.32
N THR A 14 8.25 7.68 -26.48
CA THR A 14 9.62 8.02 -26.91
C THR A 14 10.61 6.86 -26.72
N ALA A 15 10.19 5.76 -26.12
CA ALA A 15 11.05 4.61 -25.92
C ALA A 15 11.22 3.81 -27.22
N ALA A 16 12.39 3.20 -27.43
CA ALA A 16 12.53 2.18 -28.45
C ALA A 16 11.61 0.99 -28.12
N ALA A 17 10.98 0.37 -29.12
CA ALA A 17 10.10 -0.78 -28.91
C ALA A 17 10.82 -1.92 -28.15
N SER A 18 12.11 -2.12 -28.45
CA SER A 18 12.99 -3.10 -27.82
C SER A 18 13.56 -2.69 -26.46
N ALA A 19 13.22 -1.50 -25.94
CA ALA A 19 13.72 -1.07 -24.64
C ALA A 19 13.13 -1.95 -23.53
N VAL A 20 13.95 -2.22 -22.52
CA VAL A 20 13.56 -3.05 -21.37
C VAL A 20 13.03 -2.16 -20.24
N ALA A 21 11.88 -2.54 -19.70
CA ALA A 21 11.28 -1.94 -18.52
C ALA A 21 11.36 -2.91 -17.34
N SER A 22 11.77 -2.40 -16.19
CA SER A 22 11.63 -3.10 -14.91
C SER A 22 10.25 -2.76 -14.34
N ILE A 23 9.45 -3.77 -14.06
CA ILE A 23 8.06 -3.63 -13.63
C ILE A 23 7.76 -4.49 -12.40
N THR A 24 6.69 -4.12 -11.70
CA THR A 24 5.99 -4.99 -10.75
C THR A 24 4.63 -5.33 -11.32
N ILE A 25 4.33 -6.63 -11.45
CA ILE A 25 3.04 -7.15 -11.85
C ILE A 25 2.31 -7.56 -10.58
N HIS A 26 1.09 -7.09 -10.41
CA HIS A 26 0.21 -7.48 -9.31
C HIS A 26 -0.86 -8.41 -9.85
N PHE A 27 -1.06 -9.54 -9.17
CA PHE A 27 -2.09 -10.50 -9.52
C PHE A 27 -3.45 -10.08 -8.92
N PRO A 28 -4.57 -10.41 -9.58
CA PRO A 28 -5.89 -10.17 -9.01
C PRO A 28 -6.05 -11.01 -7.75
N TRP A 29 -6.63 -10.39 -6.72
CA TRP A 29 -7.02 -11.15 -5.54
C TRP A 29 -8.29 -11.95 -5.86
N PRO A 30 -8.42 -13.19 -5.37
CA PRO A 30 -9.62 -13.99 -5.56
C PRO A 30 -10.90 -13.21 -5.22
N ASP A 31 -11.92 -13.41 -6.02
CA ASP A 31 -13.25 -12.89 -5.73
C ASP A 31 -13.78 -13.49 -4.43
N VAL A 32 -14.09 -12.61 -3.49
CA VAL A 32 -14.60 -12.95 -2.15
C VAL A 32 -15.88 -13.80 -2.24
N ASP A 33 -16.75 -13.52 -3.21
CA ASP A 33 -18.01 -14.24 -3.36
C ASP A 33 -17.82 -15.71 -3.75
N GLN A 34 -16.71 -16.03 -4.43
CA GLN A 34 -16.36 -17.41 -4.78
C GLN A 34 -15.84 -18.19 -3.58
N LEU A 35 -15.33 -17.52 -2.55
CA LEU A 35 -14.69 -18.17 -1.41
C LEU A 35 -15.54 -18.16 -0.14
N LYS A 36 -16.55 -17.30 -0.05
CA LYS A 36 -17.35 -17.10 1.18
C LYS A 36 -17.98 -18.38 1.74
N HIS A 37 -18.36 -19.31 0.88
CA HIS A 37 -19.03 -20.56 1.25
C HIS A 37 -18.07 -21.65 1.77
N LEU A 38 -16.76 -21.47 1.58
CA LEU A 38 -15.74 -22.39 2.07
C LEU A 38 -15.40 -22.05 3.52
N VAL A 39 -14.96 -23.04 4.29
CA VAL A 39 -14.35 -22.81 5.62
C VAL A 39 -12.92 -22.26 5.47
N PRO A 40 -12.37 -21.54 6.48
CA PRO A 40 -11.08 -20.86 6.36
C PRO A 40 -9.91 -21.71 5.81
N GLU A 41 -9.75 -22.95 6.29
CA GLU A 41 -8.70 -23.85 5.77
C GLU A 41 -8.85 -24.14 4.27
N LYS A 42 -10.09 -24.37 3.80
CA LYS A 42 -10.37 -24.60 2.39
C LYS A 42 -10.22 -23.33 1.55
N ARG A 43 -10.58 -22.15 2.09
CA ARG A 43 -10.32 -20.86 1.43
C ARG A 43 -8.83 -20.67 1.23
N LYS A 44 -8.03 -20.92 2.27
CA LYS A 44 -6.58 -20.81 2.22
C LYS A 44 -5.96 -21.66 1.10
N ALA A 45 -6.36 -22.92 0.99
CA ALA A 45 -5.90 -23.81 -0.09
C ALA A 45 -6.32 -23.28 -1.47
N ALA A 46 -7.59 -22.88 -1.63
CA ALA A 46 -8.10 -22.34 -2.89
C ALA A 46 -7.37 -21.05 -3.33
N ILE A 47 -7.07 -20.15 -2.38
CA ILE A 47 -6.26 -18.94 -2.65
C ILE A 47 -4.84 -19.35 -3.07
N ASP A 48 -4.21 -20.29 -2.35
CA ASP A 48 -2.85 -20.71 -2.67
C ASP A 48 -2.76 -21.26 -4.11
N ASP A 49 -3.72 -22.10 -4.48
CA ASP A 49 -3.77 -22.70 -5.82
C ASP A 49 -4.07 -21.65 -6.90
N LEU A 50 -5.00 -20.72 -6.65
CA LEU A 50 -5.31 -19.64 -7.58
C LEU A 50 -4.09 -18.72 -7.81
N MET A 51 -3.42 -18.29 -6.73
CA MET A 51 -2.27 -17.39 -6.83
C MET A 51 -1.08 -18.06 -7.51
N ARG A 52 -0.85 -19.36 -7.29
CA ARG A 52 0.14 -20.13 -8.06
C ARG A 52 -0.26 -20.20 -9.54
N GLY A 53 -1.53 -20.45 -9.84
CA GLY A 53 -2.05 -20.45 -11.21
C GLY A 53 -1.81 -19.12 -11.93
N HIS A 54 -2.08 -17.98 -11.29
CA HIS A 54 -1.79 -16.65 -11.84
C HIS A 54 -0.30 -16.46 -12.14
N LEU A 55 0.56 -16.87 -11.21
CA LEU A 55 2.01 -16.82 -11.41
C LEU A 55 2.45 -17.69 -12.59
N ASP A 56 2.01 -18.94 -12.64
CA ASP A 56 2.39 -19.90 -13.68
C ASP A 56 1.92 -19.45 -15.06
N GLN A 57 0.73 -18.86 -15.17
CA GLN A 57 0.21 -18.26 -16.41
C GLN A 57 1.07 -17.09 -16.88
N VAL A 58 1.39 -16.14 -15.99
CA VAL A 58 2.17 -14.95 -16.36
C VAL A 58 3.61 -15.32 -16.70
N VAL A 59 4.25 -16.23 -15.95
CA VAL A 59 5.60 -16.72 -16.25
C VAL A 59 5.62 -17.57 -17.53
N GLY A 60 4.63 -18.44 -17.70
CA GLY A 60 4.47 -19.31 -18.86
C GLY A 60 4.11 -18.57 -20.16
N SER A 61 3.70 -17.30 -20.09
CA SER A 61 3.38 -16.46 -21.26
C SER A 61 4.57 -16.22 -22.18
N GLY A 62 5.80 -16.38 -21.69
CA GLY A 62 7.02 -16.09 -22.45
C GLY A 62 7.28 -14.60 -22.73
N LEU A 63 6.49 -13.70 -22.12
CA LEU A 63 6.61 -12.25 -22.32
C LEU A 63 7.72 -11.60 -21.48
N LEU A 64 8.18 -12.28 -20.43
CA LEU A 64 9.16 -11.78 -19.46
C LEU A 64 10.59 -12.18 -19.86
N GLN A 65 11.54 -11.26 -19.75
CA GLN A 65 12.97 -11.56 -19.94
C GLN A 65 13.59 -12.18 -18.69
N SER A 66 13.22 -11.65 -17.53
CA SER A 66 13.65 -12.13 -16.22
C SER A 66 12.55 -11.85 -15.20
N HIS A 67 12.52 -12.62 -14.11
CA HIS A 67 11.58 -12.37 -13.02
C HIS A 67 12.10 -12.84 -11.67
N THR A 68 11.61 -12.17 -10.62
CA THR A 68 11.79 -12.52 -9.22
C THR A 68 10.44 -12.48 -8.54
N ILE A 69 10.09 -13.57 -7.86
CA ILE A 69 8.82 -13.69 -7.16
C ILE A 69 8.89 -12.94 -5.83
N GLU A 70 7.92 -12.07 -5.57
CA GLU A 70 7.79 -11.39 -4.28
C GLU A 70 6.77 -12.11 -3.40
N TYR A 71 7.28 -12.73 -2.34
CA TYR A 71 6.44 -13.32 -1.30
C TYR A 71 6.14 -12.27 -0.24
N VAL A 72 4.86 -12.03 0.02
CA VAL A 72 4.42 -11.27 1.19
C VAL A 72 4.27 -12.28 2.34
N GLY A 73 5.23 -12.26 3.26
CA GLY A 73 5.37 -13.30 4.29
C GLY A 73 5.85 -14.63 3.69
N HIS A 74 5.51 -15.76 4.34
CA HIS A 74 6.09 -17.06 4.00
C HIS A 74 5.30 -17.91 2.99
N ARG A 75 4.18 -17.44 2.39
CA ARG A 75 3.23 -18.39 1.79
C ARG A 75 2.69 -18.08 0.39
N ARG A 76 2.61 -16.82 -0.08
CA ARG A 76 1.90 -16.52 -1.34
C ARG A 76 2.58 -15.47 -2.21
N PRO A 77 2.70 -15.72 -3.53
CA PRO A 77 3.14 -14.70 -4.48
C PRO A 77 1.99 -13.72 -4.72
N ARG A 78 2.08 -12.48 -4.23
CA ARG A 78 1.07 -11.43 -4.51
C ARG A 78 1.46 -10.54 -5.68
N SER A 79 2.75 -10.49 -5.96
CA SER A 79 3.32 -9.76 -7.06
C SER A 79 4.56 -10.48 -7.56
N LEU A 80 4.98 -10.11 -8.76
CA LEU A 80 6.28 -10.48 -9.29
C LEU A 80 6.98 -9.23 -9.80
N LYS A 81 8.29 -9.14 -9.56
CA LYS A 81 9.15 -8.16 -10.22
C LYS A 81 9.69 -8.81 -11.48
N ALA A 82 9.63 -8.10 -12.61
CA ALA A 82 10.12 -8.62 -13.87
C ALA A 82 10.76 -7.55 -14.75
N GLU A 83 11.55 -8.02 -15.69
CA GLU A 83 12.00 -7.26 -16.84
C GLU A 83 11.21 -7.67 -18.06
N VAL A 84 10.70 -6.69 -18.80
CA VAL A 84 9.85 -6.90 -19.96
C VAL A 84 10.25 -5.93 -21.07
N VAL A 85 10.17 -6.38 -22.32
CA VAL A 85 10.31 -5.48 -23.46
C VAL A 85 9.06 -4.60 -23.55
N ILE A 86 9.20 -3.29 -23.76
CA ILE A 86 8.06 -2.36 -23.75
C ILE A 86 6.94 -2.78 -24.70
N GLU A 87 7.29 -3.32 -25.88
CA GLU A 87 6.30 -3.81 -26.85
C GLU A 87 5.38 -4.92 -26.31
N ASN A 88 5.83 -5.66 -25.29
CA ASN A 88 5.04 -6.72 -24.64
C ASN A 88 4.09 -6.18 -23.55
N LEU A 89 4.25 -4.93 -23.09
CA LEU A 89 3.41 -4.36 -22.03
C LEU A 89 1.90 -4.37 -22.37
N PRO A 90 1.46 -4.01 -23.59
CA PRO A 90 0.05 -4.08 -23.95
C PRO A 90 -0.51 -5.50 -23.90
N VAL A 91 0.27 -6.50 -24.35
CA VAL A 91 -0.13 -7.92 -24.31
C VAL A 91 -0.22 -8.40 -22.86
N LEU A 92 0.75 -8.03 -22.03
CA LEU A 92 0.76 -8.37 -20.61
C LEU A 92 -0.46 -7.77 -19.87
N CYS A 93 -0.89 -6.56 -20.23
CA CYS A 93 -2.10 -5.95 -19.67
C CYS A 93 -3.40 -6.69 -20.05
N GLN A 94 -3.39 -7.45 -21.13
CA GLN A 94 -4.56 -8.21 -21.58
C GLN A 94 -4.69 -9.56 -20.86
N LEU A 95 -3.64 -10.04 -20.18
CA LEU A 95 -3.74 -11.27 -19.41
C LEU A 95 -4.78 -11.14 -18.29
N PRO A 96 -5.69 -12.12 -18.13
CA PRO A 96 -6.71 -12.10 -17.09
C PRO A 96 -6.09 -12.17 -15.69
N ASP A 97 -4.94 -12.84 -15.57
CA ASP A 97 -4.18 -13.03 -14.33
C ASP A 97 -3.37 -11.79 -13.89
N VAL A 98 -3.50 -10.67 -14.61
CA VAL A 98 -2.85 -9.40 -14.27
C VAL A 98 -3.90 -8.40 -13.81
N ASP A 99 -3.83 -7.95 -12.56
CA ASP A 99 -4.67 -6.86 -12.04
C ASP A 99 -4.14 -5.51 -12.51
N ARG A 100 -2.86 -5.27 -12.25
CA ARG A 100 -2.19 -4.01 -12.57
C ARG A 100 -0.68 -4.17 -12.69
N ILE A 101 -0.07 -3.22 -13.39
CA ILE A 101 1.37 -3.13 -13.62
C ILE A 101 1.87 -1.78 -13.12
N SER A 102 2.95 -1.81 -12.34
CA SER A 102 3.69 -0.62 -11.92
C SER A 102 5.05 -0.59 -12.62
N ILE A 103 5.35 0.49 -13.34
CA ILE A 103 6.65 0.67 -13.99
C ILE A 103 7.65 1.24 -12.99
N LEU A 104 8.69 0.48 -12.67
CA LEU A 104 9.75 0.89 -11.74
C LEU A 104 10.82 1.71 -12.46
N ASN A 105 11.24 1.22 -13.63
CA ASN A 105 12.28 1.83 -14.46
C ASN A 105 12.06 1.50 -15.93
N VAL A 106 12.52 2.36 -16.83
CA VAL A 106 12.59 2.09 -18.26
C VAL A 106 13.97 2.46 -18.76
N ALA A 107 14.68 1.51 -19.36
CA ALA A 107 16.03 1.73 -19.87
C ALA A 107 16.07 2.93 -20.83
N GLY A 108 16.94 3.90 -20.54
CA GLY A 108 17.12 5.10 -21.36
C GLY A 108 16.11 6.23 -21.10
N LEU A 109 15.09 6.03 -20.25
CA LEU A 109 14.13 7.09 -19.92
C LEU A 109 14.32 7.63 -18.49
N ARG A 110 13.98 8.90 -18.32
CA ARG A 110 13.84 9.53 -17.00
C ARG A 110 12.37 9.76 -16.68
N LYS A 111 11.99 9.38 -15.46
CA LYS A 111 10.65 9.63 -14.90
C LYS A 111 10.33 11.13 -14.87
N LYS A 112 9.13 11.52 -15.31
CA LYS A 112 8.64 12.90 -15.25
C LYS A 112 8.50 13.34 -13.78
N ARG A 113 9.00 14.54 -13.46
CA ARG A 113 8.72 15.18 -12.16
C ARG A 113 7.29 15.74 -12.18
N GLN A 114 6.45 15.25 -11.28
CA GLN A 114 5.08 15.73 -11.14
C GLN A 114 5.13 17.16 -10.54
N ARG A 115 4.47 18.14 -11.19
CA ARG A 115 4.32 19.50 -10.63
C ARG A 115 3.30 19.45 -9.49
N SER A 116 3.64 19.99 -8.32
CA SER A 116 2.70 20.05 -7.19
C SER A 116 1.63 21.12 -7.44
N SER A 117 0.37 20.70 -7.48
CA SER A 117 -0.79 21.59 -7.33
C SER A 117 -0.98 21.90 -5.84
N LYS A 118 -1.26 23.18 -5.48
CA LYS A 118 -1.55 23.76 -4.14
C LYS A 118 -0.72 23.17 -2.98
N ARG A 119 0.01 24.00 -2.23
CA ARG A 119 0.93 23.54 -1.17
C ARG A 119 0.15 22.76 -0.09
N LEU A 120 0.04 21.43 -0.28
CA LEU A 120 -0.46 20.50 0.72
C LEU A 120 0.69 20.24 1.68
N GLU A 121 0.37 20.30 2.95
CA GLU A 121 1.29 20.01 4.04
C GLU A 121 0.98 18.64 4.61
N PHE A 122 1.91 18.06 5.35
CA PHE A 122 1.70 16.80 6.02
C PHE A 122 1.03 17.02 7.37
N TYR A 123 -0.10 16.36 7.56
CA TYR A 123 -0.82 16.26 8.82
C TYR A 123 -0.75 14.82 9.32
N CYS A 124 -0.66 14.62 10.63
CA CYS A 124 -0.70 13.33 11.28
C CYS A 124 -2.02 13.20 12.05
N VAL A 125 -2.88 12.29 11.63
CA VAL A 125 -4.16 12.02 12.29
C VAL A 125 -4.02 10.79 13.17
N LYS A 126 -4.28 10.94 14.46
CA LYS A 126 -4.47 9.82 15.39
C LYS A 126 -5.89 9.28 15.21
N MET A 127 -6.04 7.97 15.08
CA MET A 127 -7.33 7.32 14.98
C MET A 127 -7.35 5.97 15.70
N THR A 128 -8.51 5.58 16.20
CA THR A 128 -8.74 4.26 16.80
C THR A 128 -9.41 3.36 15.77
N VAL A 129 -8.83 2.19 15.55
CA VAL A 129 -9.29 1.22 14.57
C VAL A 129 -9.53 -0.14 15.22
N ALA A 130 -10.76 -0.60 15.21
CA ALA A 130 -11.12 -1.94 15.65
C ALA A 130 -10.74 -2.99 14.60
N ILE A 131 -10.20 -4.12 15.05
CA ILE A 131 -9.97 -5.31 14.23
C ILE A 131 -11.16 -6.24 14.46
N GLN A 132 -11.84 -6.62 13.37
CA GLN A 132 -12.98 -7.52 13.42
C GLN A 132 -12.69 -8.74 12.55
N ILE A 133 -12.73 -9.92 13.16
CA ILE A 133 -12.42 -11.20 12.54
C ILE A 133 -13.71 -12.04 12.47
N GLU A 134 -13.93 -12.67 11.33
CA GLU A 134 -15.05 -13.60 11.12
C GLU A 134 -15.09 -14.71 12.18
N GLY A 135 -16.25 -14.88 12.81
CA GLY A 135 -16.49 -15.91 13.80
C GLY A 135 -16.11 -15.53 15.24
N ASP A 136 -15.39 -14.42 15.44
CA ASP A 136 -15.11 -13.90 16.77
C ASP A 136 -16.28 -13.02 17.24
N ASP A 137 -17.09 -13.54 18.17
CA ASP A 137 -18.28 -12.85 18.73
C ASP A 137 -18.25 -12.72 20.27
N HIS A 138 -17.20 -13.19 20.93
CA HIS A 138 -17.03 -13.13 22.37
C HIS A 138 -15.56 -12.89 22.77
N GLY A 139 -15.34 -12.43 24.01
CA GLY A 139 -14.00 -12.20 24.55
C GLY A 139 -13.50 -10.76 24.36
N MET A 140 -12.18 -10.59 24.38
CA MET A 140 -11.52 -9.28 24.25
C MET A 140 -11.27 -8.98 22.76
N GLN A 141 -11.76 -7.84 22.28
CA GLN A 141 -11.49 -7.39 20.92
C GLN A 141 -10.14 -6.68 20.83
N SER A 142 -9.40 -6.95 19.75
CA SER A 142 -8.19 -6.20 19.42
C SER A 142 -8.52 -4.90 18.70
N TYR A 143 -7.83 -3.82 19.06
CA TYR A 143 -7.89 -2.53 18.38
C TYR A 143 -6.48 -1.95 18.24
N GLU A 144 -6.31 -1.00 17.32
CA GLU A 144 -5.07 -0.26 17.13
C GLU A 144 -5.31 1.25 17.25
N GLU A 145 -4.44 1.93 17.99
CA GLU A 145 -4.24 3.37 17.83
C GLU A 145 -3.30 3.58 16.65
N ARG A 146 -3.82 4.10 15.54
CA ARG A 146 -3.06 4.38 14.32
C ARG A 146 -2.76 5.86 14.18
N TYR A 147 -1.57 6.14 13.67
CA TYR A 147 -1.11 7.48 13.32
C TYR A 147 -0.90 7.55 11.82
N VAL A 148 -1.74 8.31 11.13
CA VAL A 148 -1.77 8.37 9.67
C VAL A 148 -1.25 9.70 9.20
N LEU A 149 -0.17 9.67 8.42
CA LEU A 149 0.30 10.82 7.68
C LEU A 149 -0.53 11.01 6.42
N ILE A 150 -1.10 12.21 6.27
CA ILE A 150 -1.90 12.59 5.12
C ILE A 150 -1.49 13.98 4.62
N LYS A 151 -1.55 14.19 3.31
CA LYS A 151 -1.42 15.51 2.72
C LYS A 151 -2.76 16.21 2.68
N ALA A 152 -2.87 17.36 3.32
CA ALA A 152 -4.08 18.17 3.39
C ALA A 152 -3.76 19.67 3.36
N ALA A 153 -4.78 20.49 3.16
CA ALA A 153 -4.68 21.94 3.22
C ALA A 153 -4.93 22.52 4.63
N SER A 154 -5.63 21.79 5.49
CA SER A 154 -5.90 22.13 6.88
C SER A 154 -6.18 20.87 7.71
N PHE A 155 -6.38 21.02 9.01
CA PHE A 155 -6.83 19.94 9.91
C PHE A 155 -8.19 19.37 9.49
N GLU A 156 -9.14 20.24 9.13
CA GLU A 156 -10.48 19.85 8.69
C GLU A 156 -10.42 19.06 7.38
N ASP A 157 -9.62 19.52 6.40
CA ASP A 157 -9.40 18.77 5.15
C ASP A 157 -8.75 17.40 5.43
N ALA A 158 -7.86 17.29 6.42
CA ALA A 158 -7.27 16.01 6.81
C ALA A 158 -8.32 15.04 7.38
N TYR A 159 -9.19 15.51 8.27
CA TYR A 159 -10.29 14.70 8.82
C TYR A 159 -11.30 14.31 7.76
N GLU A 160 -11.77 15.25 6.93
CA GLU A 160 -12.75 15.00 5.86
C GLU A 160 -12.24 13.95 4.87
N ARG A 161 -10.96 14.02 4.49
CA ARG A 161 -10.34 13.01 3.61
C ARG A 161 -10.33 11.63 4.24
N LEU A 162 -10.00 11.51 5.53
CA LEU A 162 -10.00 10.19 6.19
C LEU A 162 -11.42 9.68 6.39
N GLU A 163 -12.35 10.53 6.80
CA GLU A 163 -13.75 10.17 6.95
C GLU A 163 -14.35 9.69 5.63
N ALA A 164 -14.02 10.35 4.51
CA ALA A 164 -14.43 9.92 3.17
C ALA A 164 -13.91 8.52 2.79
N THR A 165 -12.82 8.07 3.40
CA THR A 165 -12.27 6.71 3.19
C THR A 165 -12.82 5.68 4.18
N ARG A 166 -13.59 6.07 5.20
CA ARG A 166 -14.06 5.18 6.28
C ARG A 166 -14.79 3.94 5.78
N ALA A 167 -15.69 4.10 4.81
CA ALA A 167 -16.43 2.99 4.23
C ALA A 167 -15.51 2.01 3.48
N ASP A 168 -14.56 2.54 2.71
CA ASP A 168 -13.57 1.73 1.98
C ASP A 168 -12.59 1.05 2.93
N TYR A 169 -12.18 1.73 4.00
CA TYR A 169 -11.31 1.22 5.04
C TYR A 169 -11.94 0.04 5.79
N GLY A 170 -13.25 0.14 6.07
CA GLY A 170 -14.07 -0.89 6.70
C GLY A 170 -14.47 -2.06 5.80
N LYS A 171 -14.06 -2.08 4.52
CA LYS A 171 -14.36 -3.20 3.63
C LYS A 171 -13.66 -4.47 4.12
N PRO A 172 -14.40 -5.57 4.33
CA PRO A 172 -13.78 -6.83 4.71
C PRO A 172 -12.91 -7.35 3.57
N TYR A 173 -11.78 -7.94 3.93
CA TYR A 173 -10.91 -8.68 3.02
C TYR A 173 -10.61 -10.05 3.59
N LEU A 174 -10.31 -10.99 2.70
CA LEU A 174 -9.88 -12.34 3.07
C LEU A 174 -8.40 -12.33 3.44
N ASN A 175 -8.07 -12.61 4.70
CA ASN A 175 -6.70 -12.62 5.18
C ASN A 175 -5.95 -13.90 4.75
N SER A 176 -4.67 -13.99 5.11
CA SER A 176 -3.80 -15.11 4.78
C SER A 176 -4.21 -16.45 5.41
N ASP A 177 -5.03 -16.40 6.45
CA ASP A 177 -5.46 -17.58 7.21
C ASP A 177 -6.88 -18.01 6.83
N GLY A 178 -7.47 -17.35 5.83
CA GLY A 178 -8.78 -17.71 5.28
C GLY A 178 -9.96 -17.11 6.04
N TYR A 179 -9.72 -16.17 6.96
CA TYR A 179 -10.77 -15.46 7.67
C TYR A 179 -11.09 -14.14 6.96
N PHE A 180 -12.38 -13.76 6.94
CA PHE A 180 -12.71 -12.38 6.65
C PHE A 180 -12.30 -11.49 7.82
N VAL A 181 -11.54 -10.46 7.51
CA VAL A 181 -11.09 -9.45 8.47
C VAL A 181 -11.49 -8.09 7.93
N ARG A 182 -12.00 -7.22 8.80
CA ARG A 182 -12.16 -5.81 8.49
C ARG A 182 -11.56 -4.94 9.58
N TRP A 183 -11.09 -3.78 9.16
CA TRP A 183 -10.53 -2.75 10.02
C TRP A 183 -11.52 -1.61 10.05
N GLN A 184 -12.16 -1.35 11.18
CA GLN A 184 -13.20 -0.35 11.27
C GLN A 184 -12.64 0.88 11.99
N ILE A 185 -12.62 2.04 11.33
CA ILE A 185 -12.31 3.30 12.01
C ILE A 185 -13.45 3.61 12.98
N GLU A 186 -13.17 3.57 14.27
CA GLU A 186 -14.13 3.88 15.34
C GLU A 186 -14.16 5.37 15.63
N SER A 187 -12.98 5.99 15.70
CA SER A 187 -12.83 7.42 15.95
C SER A 187 -11.60 8.01 15.28
N LEU A 188 -11.70 9.31 14.95
CA LEU A 188 -10.56 10.15 14.62
C LEU A 188 -10.30 10.98 15.89
N ASP A 189 -9.19 10.70 16.56
CA ASP A 189 -8.97 11.09 17.95
C ASP A 189 -8.28 12.45 18.06
N ASP A 190 -7.32 12.71 17.18
CA ASP A 190 -6.55 13.96 17.16
C ASP A 190 -5.89 14.18 15.79
N CYS A 191 -5.46 15.41 15.50
CA CYS A 191 -4.75 15.74 14.28
C CYS A 191 -3.69 16.81 14.56
N TYR A 192 -2.48 16.56 14.07
CA TYR A 192 -1.31 17.43 14.25
C TYR A 192 -0.79 17.87 12.89
N GLN A 193 -0.47 19.14 12.74
CA GLN A 193 0.33 19.61 11.61
C GLN A 193 1.77 19.19 11.87
N THR A 194 2.39 18.54 10.90
CA THR A 194 3.79 18.13 11.01
C THR A 194 4.70 19.19 10.38
N ILE A 195 5.96 19.21 10.78
CA ILE A 195 6.98 20.10 10.18
C ILE A 195 7.63 19.50 8.91
N ILE A 196 7.07 18.40 8.41
CA ILE A 196 7.59 17.66 7.25
C ILE A 196 7.32 18.48 6.00
N GLU A 197 8.36 18.95 5.33
CA GLU A 197 8.20 19.72 4.10
C GLU A 197 8.23 18.82 2.86
N SER A 198 8.93 17.68 2.97
CA SER A 198 9.21 16.80 1.86
C SER A 198 9.34 15.33 2.29
N THR A 199 9.05 14.41 1.36
CA THR A 199 9.28 12.98 1.61
C THR A 199 10.75 12.60 1.67
N ALA A 200 11.67 13.50 1.25
CA ALA A 200 13.11 13.24 1.28
C ALA A 200 13.67 13.23 2.71
N GLU A 201 13.03 13.95 3.64
CA GLU A 201 13.43 14.01 5.04
C GLU A 201 13.39 12.64 5.73
N PHE A 202 12.51 11.73 5.30
CA PHE A 202 12.44 10.35 5.83
C PHE A 202 13.72 9.52 5.59
N SER A 203 14.66 10.02 4.78
CA SER A 203 15.96 9.36 4.54
C SER A 203 17.10 9.96 5.37
N GLN A 204 16.84 11.00 6.18
CA GLN A 204 17.85 11.61 7.03
C GLN A 204 18.11 10.74 8.28
N PRO A 205 19.37 10.63 8.73
CA PRO A 205 19.74 9.74 9.83
C PRO A 205 19.12 10.14 11.19
N GLU A 206 18.78 11.40 11.38
CA GLU A 206 18.05 11.91 12.55
C GLU A 206 16.57 11.46 12.59
N GLY A 207 16.03 10.98 11.47
CA GLY A 207 14.62 10.63 11.32
C GLY A 207 13.71 11.86 11.23
N VAL A 208 12.40 11.60 11.18
CA VAL A 208 11.37 12.64 11.06
C VAL A 208 10.38 12.48 12.20
N GLU A 209 10.12 13.57 12.92
CA GLU A 209 9.07 13.58 13.93
C GLU A 209 7.69 13.61 13.25
N VAL A 210 6.96 12.51 13.40
CA VAL A 210 5.59 12.35 12.88
C VAL A 210 4.53 12.55 13.95
N PHE A 211 4.93 12.42 15.22
CA PHE A 211 4.05 12.51 16.39
C PHE A 211 4.88 12.71 17.65
N SER A 212 4.39 13.55 18.56
CA SER A 212 4.94 13.71 19.90
C SER A 212 3.83 13.91 20.93
N VAL A 213 4.05 13.39 22.15
CA VAL A 213 3.16 13.60 23.30
C VAL A 213 3.92 14.33 24.38
N LEU A 214 3.48 15.54 24.70
CA LEU A 214 4.01 16.28 25.83
C LEU A 214 3.52 15.65 27.14
N LYS A 215 4.44 15.04 27.89
CA LYS A 215 4.20 14.53 29.25
C LYS A 215 4.96 15.38 30.27
N LYS A 216 4.37 15.57 31.45
CA LYS A 216 4.99 16.28 32.56
C LYS A 216 5.59 15.28 33.56
N ARG A 217 6.74 15.63 34.16
CA ARG A 217 7.38 14.89 35.26
C ARG A 217 7.99 15.86 36.26
N LYS A 218 8.25 15.38 37.48
CA LYS A 218 8.91 16.19 38.52
C LYS A 218 10.33 16.56 38.08
N LEU A 219 10.69 17.84 38.26
CA LEU A 219 12.05 18.33 38.00
C LEU A 219 13.01 17.83 39.09
N THR A 220 14.21 17.42 38.71
CA THR A 220 15.32 17.08 39.61
C THR A 220 16.54 17.92 39.24
N PRO A 221 17.54 18.09 40.12
CA PRO A 221 18.73 18.88 39.81
C PRO A 221 19.42 18.47 38.50
N GLU A 222 19.45 17.18 38.18
CA GLU A 222 20.06 16.64 36.94
C GLU A 222 19.25 16.92 35.67
N ARG A 223 17.96 17.26 35.84
CA ARG A 223 17.03 17.56 34.74
C ARG A 223 16.74 19.05 34.62
N ALA A 224 17.26 19.85 35.54
CA ALA A 224 17.18 21.29 35.46
C ALA A 224 18.13 21.76 34.36
N TRP A 225 17.58 22.49 33.39
CA TRP A 225 18.35 23.21 32.40
C TRP A 225 18.31 24.68 32.79
N ASP A 226 19.48 25.30 33.03
CA ASP A 226 19.62 26.69 33.46
C ASP A 226 19.75 27.67 32.28
N GLY A 227 19.58 27.16 31.05
CA GLY A 227 19.66 27.94 29.82
C GLY A 227 21.09 28.34 29.44
N LYS A 228 22.11 27.79 30.11
CA LYS A 228 23.53 28.00 29.82
C LYS A 228 24.19 26.75 29.26
#